data_AF-A0A7V8BNX5-F1
#
_entry.id   AF-A0A7V8BNX5-F1
#
_cell.length_a   1.000
_cell.length_b   1.000
_cell.length_c   1.000
_cell.angle_alpha   90.00
_cell.angle_beta   90.00
_cell.angle_gamma   90.00
#
_symmetry.space_group_name_H-M   'P 1'
#
loop_
_entity.id
_entity.type
_entity.pdbx_description
1 polymer ?
#
loop_
_entity_poly.entity_id
_entity_poly.type
_entity_poly.pdbx_seq_one_letter_code
_entity_poly.pdbx_strand_id
1 'polypeptide(L)'
;MRPRFIYYAILFLLSLVVMGSLAMSSGLNREGTIELDSMIYGTAPKPFVYRQLMPVAVRLTVQAIPSDVRNAMIERASKSSTIARIMSRLKLSSDLFVDYAVSVFFIYVSLWGFLLSFRVLIDRLYETSLFFADAVTVAALVGIPAFFSFSYIYDIPTLFLFTLGLGIMITRQWGLYLFFFFIGCWSKETMILLIMVFVIHFYFNTEMDRRLRKKLLAAQIGIFISVKIILEIVFYQNPGGLIEFHFIHNILFGYHYYLTTFLSWIVLALLLFYKWKEKPAFLKNALWIGAPLFVLTLFLGFLYEIRDYGEVYPVLIGLTAHSVAAILNIPCLPKENI
;
A
#
# COMPACT_ATOMS: atom_id res chain seq x y z
N MET A 1 -16.39 -19.73 -19.18
CA MET A 1 -16.65 -19.43 -17.75
C MET A 1 -15.70 -20.13 -16.77
N ARG A 2 -15.34 -21.41 -16.96
CA ARG A 2 -14.46 -22.16 -16.03
C ARG A 2 -13.08 -21.55 -15.66
N PRO A 3 -12.32 -20.88 -16.57
CA PRO A 3 -10.97 -20.44 -16.22
C PRO A 3 -10.92 -19.30 -15.18
N ARG A 4 -11.91 -18.40 -15.16
CA ARG A 4 -11.93 -17.28 -14.20
C ARG A 4 -12.21 -17.74 -12.77
N PHE A 5 -13.04 -18.76 -12.58
CA PHE A 5 -13.32 -19.31 -11.25
C PHE A 5 -12.05 -19.88 -10.60
N ILE A 6 -11.25 -20.63 -11.36
CA ILE A 6 -9.99 -21.20 -10.88
C ILE A 6 -9.02 -20.09 -10.47
N TYR A 7 -8.90 -19.03 -11.28
CA TYR A 7 -8.07 -17.86 -10.94
C TYR A 7 -8.48 -17.22 -9.60
N TYR A 8 -9.77 -16.90 -9.41
CA TYR A 8 -10.22 -16.31 -8.16
C TYR A 8 -10.10 -17.25 -6.96
N ALA A 9 -10.26 -18.56 -7.15
CA ALA A 9 -10.03 -19.56 -6.11
C ALA A 9 -8.54 -19.60 -5.68
N ILE A 10 -7.61 -19.58 -6.65
CA ILE A 10 -6.17 -19.50 -6.38
C ILE A 10 -5.85 -18.20 -5.64
N LEU A 11 -6.37 -17.07 -6.12
CA LEU A 11 -6.14 -15.77 -5.51
C LEU A 11 -6.68 -15.70 -4.08
N PHE A 12 -7.84 -16.32 -3.84
CA PHE A 12 -8.42 -16.45 -2.51
C PHE A 12 -7.53 -17.27 -1.58
N LEU A 13 -7.13 -18.48 -1.99
CA LEU A 13 -6.27 -19.33 -1.16
C LEU A 13 -4.92 -18.68 -0.87
N LEU A 14 -4.26 -18.10 -1.88
CA LEU A 14 -3.00 -17.39 -1.70
C LEU A 14 -3.15 -16.14 -0.83
N SER A 15 -4.26 -15.41 -0.94
CA SER A 15 -4.47 -14.21 -0.11
C SER A 15 -4.66 -14.57 1.36
N LEU A 16 -5.28 -15.73 1.66
CA LEU A 16 -5.34 -16.25 3.03
C LEU A 16 -3.96 -16.61 3.57
N VAL A 17 -3.10 -17.23 2.76
CA VAL A 17 -1.71 -17.54 3.14
C VAL A 17 -0.92 -16.25 3.41
N VAL A 18 -1.04 -15.25 2.52
CA VAL A 18 -0.41 -13.94 2.68
C VAL A 18 -0.93 -13.23 3.93
N MET A 19 -2.23 -13.26 4.22
CA MET A 19 -2.78 -12.71 5.47
C MET A 19 -2.29 -13.44 6.70
N GLY A 20 -2.19 -14.78 6.65
CA GLY A 20 -1.62 -15.58 7.73
C GLY A 20 -0.16 -15.19 7.99
N SER A 21 0.63 -14.98 6.94
CA SER A 21 1.99 -14.45 7.06
C SER A 21 2.00 -13.07 7.70
N LEU A 22 1.16 -12.13 7.24
CA LEU A 22 1.08 -10.79 7.80
C LEU A 22 0.77 -10.83 9.29
N ALA A 23 -0.24 -11.58 9.71
CA ALA A 23 -0.61 -11.71 11.12
C ALA A 23 0.53 -12.27 11.98
N MET A 24 1.41 -13.09 11.41
CA MET A 24 2.52 -13.75 12.11
C MET A 24 3.82 -12.97 12.11
N SER A 25 4.03 -12.11 11.10
CA SER A 25 5.25 -11.34 10.89
C SER A 25 5.10 -9.83 11.11
N SER A 26 3.86 -9.31 11.19
CA SER A 26 3.62 -7.89 11.40
C SER A 26 4.32 -7.39 12.65
N GLY A 27 4.85 -6.18 12.57
CA GLY A 27 5.45 -5.48 13.71
C GLY A 27 4.44 -5.09 14.80
N LEU A 28 3.13 -5.26 14.56
CA LEU A 28 2.07 -4.89 15.52
C LEU A 28 2.33 -5.49 16.91
N ASN A 29 2.34 -4.62 17.93
CA ASN A 29 2.50 -4.96 19.35
C ASN A 29 3.84 -5.65 19.72
N ARG A 30 4.90 -5.49 18.93
CA ARG A 30 6.27 -5.88 19.36
C ARG A 30 6.85 -4.84 20.31
N GLU A 31 7.74 -5.25 21.21
CA GLU A 31 8.46 -4.32 22.09
C GLU A 31 9.18 -3.24 21.27
N GLY A 32 8.97 -1.97 21.63
CA GLY A 32 9.51 -0.82 20.91
C GLY A 32 8.75 -0.43 19.64
N THR A 33 7.67 -1.13 19.28
CA THR A 33 6.77 -0.72 18.20
C THR A 33 5.50 -0.08 18.76
N ILE A 34 4.72 0.51 17.86
CA ILE A 34 3.49 1.22 18.22
C ILE A 34 2.37 0.23 18.42
N GLU A 35 1.75 0.32 19.58
CA GLU A 35 0.67 -0.56 19.99
C GLU A 35 -0.60 -0.25 19.18
N LEU A 36 -1.31 -1.31 18.80
CA LEU A 36 -2.51 -1.22 17.97
C LEU A 36 -3.58 -0.30 18.56
N ASP A 37 -3.80 -0.41 19.88
CA ASP A 37 -4.75 0.41 20.62
C ASP A 37 -4.39 1.89 20.53
N SER A 38 -3.11 2.23 20.68
CA SER A 38 -2.67 3.62 20.59
C SER A 38 -2.98 4.24 19.22
N MET A 39 -2.88 3.45 18.16
CA MET A 39 -3.26 3.89 16.81
C MET A 39 -4.78 4.03 16.67
N ILE A 40 -5.53 3.02 17.14
CA ILE A 40 -6.99 3.00 17.03
C ILE A 40 -7.62 4.11 17.86
N TYR A 41 -7.12 4.42 19.04
CA TYR A 41 -7.70 5.41 19.94
C TYR A 41 -7.04 6.79 19.85
N GLY A 42 -6.12 6.98 18.90
CA GLY A 42 -5.54 8.29 18.61
C GLY A 42 -4.57 8.79 19.67
N THR A 43 -3.95 7.89 20.44
CA THR A 43 -2.95 8.21 21.47
C THR A 43 -1.52 7.88 21.04
N ALA A 44 -1.36 7.26 19.85
CA ALA A 44 -0.05 7.03 19.24
C ALA A 44 0.75 8.34 19.11
N PRO A 45 2.10 8.26 19.11
CA PRO A 45 2.94 9.40 18.83
C PRO A 45 2.85 9.82 17.36
N LYS A 46 3.21 11.07 17.07
CA LYS A 46 3.40 11.58 15.71
C LYS A 46 4.60 10.89 15.06
N PRO A 47 4.55 10.61 13.73
CA PRO A 47 3.46 10.90 12.80
C PRO A 47 2.37 9.81 12.72
N PHE A 48 2.45 8.75 13.52
CA PHE A 48 1.58 7.57 13.39
C PHE A 48 0.12 7.84 13.68
N VAL A 49 -0.14 8.77 14.59
CA VAL A 49 -1.50 9.24 14.89
C VAL A 49 -2.18 9.92 13.69
N TYR A 50 -1.46 10.42 12.70
CA TYR A 50 -2.10 11.08 11.55
C TYR A 50 -2.79 10.10 10.59
N ARG A 51 -2.59 8.79 10.76
CA ARG A 51 -3.04 7.74 9.83
C ARG A 51 -4.41 7.21 10.23
N GLN A 52 -5.42 8.07 10.07
CA GLN A 52 -6.73 7.93 10.69
C GLN A 52 -7.75 7.11 9.90
N LEU A 53 -7.55 6.84 8.61
CA LEU A 53 -8.54 6.09 7.81
C LEU A 53 -8.91 4.75 8.46
N MET A 54 -7.91 3.94 8.79
CA MET A 54 -8.10 2.62 9.39
C MET A 54 -8.61 2.71 10.84
N PRO A 55 -7.98 3.48 11.76
CA PRO A 55 -8.52 3.73 13.09
C PRO A 55 -10.00 4.12 13.11
N VAL A 56 -10.41 5.08 12.29
CA VAL A 56 -11.80 5.54 12.22
C VAL A 56 -12.72 4.43 11.73
N ALA A 57 -12.34 3.72 10.66
CA ALA A 57 -13.13 2.60 10.13
C ALA A 57 -13.33 1.48 11.17
N VAL A 58 -12.27 1.15 11.92
CA VAL A 58 -12.31 0.15 12.99
C VAL A 58 -13.23 0.61 14.12
N ARG A 59 -13.06 1.83 14.65
CA ARG A 59 -13.90 2.36 15.75
C ARG A 59 -15.38 2.38 15.37
N LEU A 60 -15.72 2.89 14.18
CA LEU A 60 -17.11 2.97 13.72
C LEU A 60 -17.73 1.56 13.58
N THR A 61 -16.95 0.60 13.07
CA THR A 61 -17.43 -0.78 12.92
C THR A 61 -17.62 -1.45 14.26
N VAL A 62 -16.66 -1.30 15.18
CA VAL A 62 -16.75 -1.87 16.54
C VAL A 62 -17.93 -1.26 17.31
N GLN A 63 -18.15 0.05 17.20
CA GLN A 63 -19.30 0.73 17.83
C GLN A 63 -20.65 0.26 17.27
N ALA A 64 -20.69 -0.20 16.03
CA ALA A 64 -21.89 -0.76 15.41
C ALA A 64 -22.18 -2.22 15.83
N ILE A 65 -21.24 -2.91 16.49
CA ILE A 65 -21.43 -4.28 16.98
C ILE A 65 -22.14 -4.23 18.34
N PRO A 66 -23.31 -4.90 18.52
CA PRO A 66 -23.98 -4.97 19.81
C PRO A 66 -23.08 -5.55 20.91
N SER A 67 -23.20 -5.03 22.14
CA SER A 67 -22.38 -5.46 23.28
C SER A 67 -22.43 -6.96 23.53
N ASP A 68 -23.61 -7.58 23.36
CA ASP A 68 -23.80 -9.02 23.58
C ASP A 68 -23.00 -9.85 22.55
N VAL A 69 -22.98 -9.41 21.29
CA VAL A 69 -22.20 -10.05 20.22
C VAL A 69 -20.71 -9.86 20.49
N ARG A 70 -20.29 -8.65 20.88
CA ARG A 70 -18.90 -8.35 21.24
C ARG A 70 -18.42 -9.25 22.39
N ASN A 71 -19.21 -9.35 23.46
CA ASN A 71 -18.89 -10.19 24.63
C ASN A 71 -18.85 -11.67 24.26
N ALA A 72 -19.79 -12.16 23.44
CA ALA A 72 -19.78 -13.53 22.96
C ALA A 72 -18.55 -13.85 22.09
N MET A 73 -18.09 -12.90 21.27
CA MET A 73 -16.84 -13.05 20.50
C MET A 73 -15.62 -13.15 21.40
N ILE A 74 -15.52 -12.29 22.42
CA ILE A 74 -14.41 -12.31 23.39
C ILE A 74 -14.43 -13.62 24.19
N GLU A 75 -15.59 -14.06 24.65
CA GLU A 75 -15.75 -15.33 25.38
C GLU A 75 -15.38 -16.54 24.50
N ARG A 76 -15.80 -16.53 23.22
CA ARG A 76 -15.44 -17.60 22.28
C ARG A 76 -13.94 -17.60 21.96
N ALA A 77 -13.33 -16.42 21.86
CA ALA A 77 -11.90 -16.26 21.65
C ALA A 77 -11.10 -16.82 22.83
N SER A 78 -11.51 -16.52 24.07
CA SER A 78 -10.83 -17.00 25.28
C SER A 78 -10.96 -18.52 25.48
N LYS A 79 -12.08 -19.12 25.06
CA LYS A 79 -12.28 -20.58 25.08
C LYS A 79 -11.49 -21.33 24.00
N SER A 80 -11.06 -20.65 22.94
CA SER A 80 -10.33 -21.28 21.82
C SER A 80 -8.82 -21.26 22.06
N SER A 81 -8.21 -22.44 22.23
CA SER A 81 -6.77 -22.58 22.46
C SER A 81 -5.91 -22.00 21.31
N THR A 82 -6.41 -22.10 20.07
CA THR A 82 -5.74 -21.53 18.89
C THR A 82 -5.76 -20.01 18.92
N ILE A 83 -6.92 -19.40 19.22
CA ILE A 83 -7.05 -17.94 19.26
C ILE A 83 -6.26 -17.37 20.45
N ALA A 84 -6.37 -18.01 21.63
CA ALA A 84 -5.60 -17.62 22.80
C ALA A 84 -4.08 -17.64 22.54
N ARG A 85 -3.57 -18.63 21.78
CA ARG A 85 -2.16 -18.68 21.36
C ARG A 85 -1.78 -17.54 20.40
N ILE A 86 -2.66 -17.16 19.49
CA ILE A 86 -2.43 -16.02 18.59
C ILE A 86 -2.40 -14.72 19.41
N MET A 87 -3.38 -14.52 20.29
CA MET A 87 -3.45 -13.34 21.16
C MET A 87 -2.24 -13.20 22.06
N SER A 88 -1.78 -14.30 22.69
CA SER A 88 -0.60 -14.27 23.55
C SER A 88 0.68 -13.95 22.76
N ARG A 89 0.84 -14.51 21.56
CA ARG A 89 1.96 -14.18 20.66
C ARG A 89 1.94 -12.72 20.22
N LEU A 90 0.76 -12.15 20.00
CA LEU A 90 0.56 -10.75 19.63
C LEU A 90 0.48 -9.80 20.83
N LYS A 91 0.67 -10.31 22.06
CA LYS A 91 0.52 -9.57 23.32
C LYS A 91 -0.80 -8.76 23.38
N LEU A 92 -1.87 -9.28 22.77
CA LEU A 92 -3.14 -8.59 22.65
C LEU A 92 -4.00 -8.82 23.90
N SER A 93 -4.48 -7.75 24.52
CA SER A 93 -5.46 -7.84 25.61
C SER A 93 -6.80 -8.39 25.09
N SER A 94 -7.57 -9.04 25.97
CA SER A 94 -8.88 -9.60 25.61
C SER A 94 -9.83 -8.56 25.05
N ASP A 95 -9.75 -7.34 25.57
CA ASP A 95 -10.70 -6.27 25.27
C ASP A 95 -10.48 -5.68 23.87
N LEU A 96 -9.27 -5.83 23.33
CA LEU A 96 -8.87 -5.40 21.98
C LEU A 96 -9.04 -6.50 20.92
N PHE A 97 -9.52 -7.69 21.30
CA PHE A 97 -9.69 -8.80 20.35
C PHE A 97 -10.59 -8.41 19.17
N VAL A 98 -11.70 -7.74 19.45
CA VAL A 98 -12.68 -7.35 18.42
C VAL A 98 -12.12 -6.25 17.52
N ASP A 99 -11.43 -5.26 18.07
CA ASP A 99 -10.71 -4.21 17.35
C ASP A 99 -9.67 -4.80 16.39
N TYR A 100 -8.89 -5.79 16.86
CA TYR A 100 -7.93 -6.51 16.03
C TYR A 100 -8.60 -7.31 14.91
N ALA A 101 -9.67 -8.06 15.22
CA ALA A 101 -10.40 -8.84 14.22
C ALA A 101 -10.99 -7.96 13.11
N VAL A 102 -11.58 -6.82 13.48
CA VAL A 102 -12.09 -5.81 12.54
C VAL A 102 -10.94 -5.20 11.72
N SER A 103 -9.80 -4.90 12.35
CA SER A 103 -8.61 -4.40 11.64
C SER A 103 -8.13 -5.40 10.59
N VAL A 104 -7.97 -6.68 10.95
CA VAL A 104 -7.57 -7.75 10.04
C VAL A 104 -8.56 -7.91 8.88
N PHE A 105 -9.87 -7.79 9.16
CA PHE A 105 -10.89 -7.81 8.12
C PHE A 105 -10.70 -6.68 7.11
N PHE A 106 -10.53 -5.43 7.55
CA PHE A 106 -10.31 -4.30 6.64
C PHE A 106 -8.99 -4.40 5.86
N ILE A 107 -7.92 -4.91 6.49
CA ILE A 107 -6.67 -5.20 5.80
C ILE A 107 -6.90 -6.24 4.70
N TYR A 108 -7.65 -7.31 4.99
CA TYR A 108 -7.95 -8.34 4.00
C TYR A 108 -8.80 -7.83 2.83
N VAL A 109 -9.83 -7.04 3.12
CA VAL A 109 -10.63 -6.38 2.08
C VAL A 109 -9.76 -5.44 1.24
N SER A 110 -8.85 -4.71 1.87
CA SER A 110 -7.89 -3.84 1.16
C SER A 110 -6.91 -4.63 0.31
N LEU A 111 -6.45 -5.80 0.76
CA LEU A 111 -5.60 -6.69 -0.04
C LEU A 111 -6.32 -7.11 -1.33
N TRP A 112 -7.58 -7.50 -1.23
CA TRP A 112 -8.42 -7.76 -2.42
C TRP A 112 -8.61 -6.53 -3.30
N GLY A 113 -8.87 -5.37 -2.69
CA GLY A 113 -8.96 -4.10 -3.39
C GLY A 113 -7.69 -3.80 -4.20
N PHE A 114 -6.51 -4.02 -3.60
CA PHE A 114 -5.23 -3.89 -4.28
C PHE A 114 -5.14 -4.83 -5.48
N LEU A 115 -5.42 -6.12 -5.33
CA LEU A 115 -5.31 -7.11 -6.40
C LEU A 115 -6.23 -6.80 -7.58
N LEU A 116 -7.47 -6.40 -7.29
CA LEU A 116 -8.43 -6.01 -8.33
C LEU A 116 -8.00 -4.71 -9.04
N SER A 117 -7.55 -3.71 -8.28
CA SER A 117 -7.06 -2.45 -8.83
C SER A 117 -5.80 -2.66 -9.68
N PHE A 118 -4.91 -3.53 -9.23
CA PHE A 118 -3.69 -3.88 -9.95
C PHE A 118 -4.00 -4.65 -11.24
N ARG A 119 -4.94 -5.60 -11.19
CA ARG A 119 -5.40 -6.33 -12.38
C ARG A 119 -5.96 -5.37 -13.44
N VAL A 120 -6.77 -4.40 -13.01
CA VAL A 120 -7.31 -3.34 -13.88
C VAL A 120 -6.18 -2.46 -14.40
N LEU A 121 -5.21 -2.08 -13.57
CA LEU A 121 -4.05 -1.28 -13.97
C LEU A 121 -3.27 -1.98 -15.11
N ILE A 122 -3.00 -3.28 -14.98
CA ILE A 122 -2.34 -4.08 -16.03
C ILE A 122 -3.20 -4.15 -17.31
N ASP A 123 -4.51 -4.42 -17.20
CA ASP A 123 -5.42 -4.43 -18.36
C ASP A 123 -5.48 -3.08 -19.08
N ARG A 124 -5.34 -1.98 -18.33
CA ARG A 124 -5.34 -0.65 -18.93
C ARG A 124 -4.02 -0.32 -19.58
N LEU A 125 -2.89 -0.77 -19.06
CA LEU A 125 -1.57 -0.41 -19.59
C LEU A 125 -1.09 -1.30 -20.74
N TYR A 126 -1.55 -2.55 -20.79
CA TYR A 126 -1.02 -3.54 -21.72
C TYR A 126 -2.12 -4.24 -22.53
N GLU A 127 -1.80 -4.59 -23.77
CA GLU A 127 -2.47 -5.59 -24.59
C GLU A 127 -1.75 -6.93 -24.39
N THR A 128 -2.34 -7.80 -23.60
CA THR A 128 -1.77 -9.11 -23.29
C THR A 128 -2.86 -10.16 -23.10
N SER A 129 -2.46 -11.42 -23.02
CA SER A 129 -3.39 -12.52 -22.73
C SER A 129 -3.94 -12.42 -21.31
N LEU A 130 -5.19 -12.85 -21.11
CA LEU A 130 -5.82 -12.90 -19.79
C LEU A 130 -4.98 -13.70 -18.78
N PHE A 131 -4.44 -14.84 -19.22
CA PHE A 131 -3.60 -15.70 -18.40
C PHE A 131 -2.35 -14.99 -17.89
N PHE A 132 -1.65 -14.24 -18.75
CA PHE A 132 -0.45 -13.53 -18.35
C PHE A 132 -0.75 -12.42 -17.33
N ALA A 133 -1.81 -11.65 -17.55
CA ALA A 133 -2.17 -10.60 -16.60
C ALA A 133 -2.70 -11.14 -15.26
N ASP A 134 -3.38 -12.29 -15.27
CA ASP A 134 -3.75 -13.04 -14.07
C ASP A 134 -2.49 -13.52 -13.31
N ALA A 135 -1.51 -14.09 -14.03
CA ALA A 135 -0.24 -14.54 -13.46
C ALA A 135 0.58 -13.38 -12.85
N VAL A 136 0.63 -12.23 -13.52
CA VAL A 136 1.28 -11.01 -13.00
C VAL A 136 0.59 -10.51 -11.72
N THR A 137 -0.73 -10.63 -11.63
CA THR A 137 -1.47 -10.27 -10.40
C THR A 137 -1.18 -11.25 -9.27
N VAL A 138 -1.06 -12.55 -9.56
CA VAL A 138 -0.62 -13.54 -8.57
C VAL A 138 0.81 -13.28 -8.12
N ALA A 139 1.72 -12.91 -9.03
CA ALA A 139 3.09 -12.52 -8.68
C ALA A 139 3.11 -11.28 -7.78
N ALA A 140 2.23 -10.30 -8.03
CA ALA A 140 2.05 -9.14 -7.16
C ALA A 140 1.55 -9.55 -5.76
N LEU A 141 0.66 -10.53 -5.64
CA LEU A 141 0.25 -11.04 -4.32
C LEU A 141 1.40 -11.71 -3.57
N VAL A 142 2.15 -12.57 -4.26
CA VAL A 142 3.24 -13.37 -3.66
C VAL A 142 4.44 -12.50 -3.27
N GLY A 143 4.62 -11.32 -3.88
CA GLY A 143 5.66 -10.38 -3.49
C GLY A 143 5.34 -9.52 -2.26
N ILE A 144 4.07 -9.41 -1.86
CA ILE A 144 3.65 -8.57 -0.71
C ILE A 144 4.31 -8.99 0.63
N PRO A 145 4.50 -10.28 0.97
CA PRO A 145 5.13 -10.68 2.22
C PRO A 145 6.51 -10.07 2.49
N ALA A 146 7.24 -9.66 1.46
CA ALA A 146 8.53 -8.96 1.62
C ALA A 146 8.40 -7.63 2.39
N PHE A 147 7.21 -7.04 2.44
CA PHE A 147 6.95 -5.76 3.12
C PHE A 147 6.50 -5.93 4.59
N PHE A 148 6.23 -7.15 5.05
CA PHE A 148 5.56 -7.37 6.35
C PHE A 148 6.43 -7.16 7.57
N SER A 149 7.76 -7.15 7.44
CA SER A 149 8.70 -7.11 8.57
C SER A 149 8.50 -5.90 9.49
N PHE A 150 7.79 -4.87 9.05
CA PHE A 150 7.42 -3.71 9.86
C PHE A 150 6.00 -3.23 9.57
N SER A 151 5.12 -4.04 8.99
CA SER A 151 3.82 -3.53 8.52
C SER A 151 2.87 -3.10 9.67
N TYR A 152 2.17 -2.00 9.43
CA TYR A 152 1.07 -1.49 10.25
C TYR A 152 -0.29 -1.67 9.57
N ILE A 153 -1.37 -1.41 10.33
CA ILE A 153 -2.75 -1.59 9.88
C ILE A 153 -3.14 -0.78 8.64
N TYR A 154 -2.41 0.30 8.33
CA TYR A 154 -2.69 1.20 7.20
C TYR A 154 -1.87 0.93 5.95
N ASP A 155 -0.88 0.03 5.97
CA ASP A 155 0.05 -0.14 4.83
C ASP A 155 -0.65 -0.76 3.62
N ILE A 156 -1.38 -1.86 3.81
CA ILE A 156 -2.14 -2.52 2.73
C ILE A 156 -3.30 -1.65 2.22
N PRO A 157 -4.11 -0.99 3.08
CA PRO A 157 -5.07 0.03 2.64
C PRO A 157 -4.45 1.14 1.80
N THR A 158 -3.28 1.64 2.19
CA THR A 158 -2.57 2.67 1.40
C THR A 158 -2.12 2.12 0.05
N LEU A 159 -1.52 0.92 0.02
CA LEU A 159 -1.13 0.24 -1.21
C LEU A 159 -2.31 0.06 -2.17
N PHE A 160 -3.49 -0.33 -1.65
CA PHE A 160 -4.72 -0.41 -2.41
C PHE A 160 -5.13 0.95 -2.98
N LEU A 161 -5.31 1.97 -2.13
CA LEU A 161 -5.78 3.29 -2.55
C LEU A 161 -4.81 3.96 -3.53
N PHE A 162 -3.51 3.77 -3.34
CA PHE A 162 -2.49 4.27 -4.26
C PHE A 162 -2.61 3.61 -5.64
N THR A 163 -2.71 2.28 -5.68
CA THR A 163 -2.86 1.51 -6.93
C THR A 163 -4.18 1.84 -7.64
N LEU A 164 -5.27 1.96 -6.89
CA LEU A 164 -6.56 2.40 -7.41
C LEU A 164 -6.46 3.82 -7.99
N GLY A 165 -5.78 4.74 -7.28
CA GLY A 165 -5.50 6.09 -7.74
C GLY A 165 -4.79 6.11 -9.09
N LEU A 166 -3.75 5.30 -9.28
CA LEU A 166 -3.05 5.14 -10.56
C LEU A 166 -4.00 4.64 -11.67
N GLY A 167 -4.79 3.61 -11.39
CA GLY A 167 -5.74 3.05 -12.36
C GLY A 167 -6.83 4.04 -12.78
N ILE A 168 -7.42 4.78 -11.83
CA ILE A 168 -8.44 5.80 -12.11
C ILE A 168 -7.81 6.96 -12.90
N MET A 169 -6.58 7.37 -12.55
CA MET A 169 -5.85 8.44 -13.23
C MET A 169 -5.63 8.13 -14.72
N ILE A 170 -5.25 6.90 -15.06
CA ILE A 170 -5.12 6.43 -16.46
C ILE A 170 -6.46 6.53 -17.20
N THR A 171 -7.57 6.18 -16.54
CA THR A 171 -8.91 6.29 -17.14
C THR A 171 -9.47 7.72 -17.15
N ARG A 172 -8.72 8.71 -16.64
CA ARG A 172 -9.10 10.13 -16.59
C ARG A 172 -10.43 10.41 -15.89
N GLN A 173 -10.84 9.54 -14.96
CA GLN A 173 -12.07 9.70 -14.17
C GLN A 173 -11.80 10.64 -12.97
N TRP A 174 -11.57 11.91 -13.26
CA TRP A 174 -11.00 12.88 -12.30
C TRP A 174 -11.81 13.07 -11.02
N GLY A 175 -13.15 13.02 -11.11
CA GLY A 175 -14.00 13.12 -9.92
C GLY A 175 -13.77 11.97 -8.94
N LEU A 176 -13.76 10.73 -9.45
CA LEU A 176 -13.44 9.55 -8.64
C LEU A 176 -11.99 9.59 -8.14
N TYR A 177 -11.05 10.05 -8.97
CA TYR A 177 -9.66 10.19 -8.57
C TYR A 177 -9.52 11.15 -7.39
N LEU A 178 -10.12 12.35 -7.45
CA LEU A 178 -10.07 13.31 -6.35
C LEU A 178 -10.74 12.78 -5.07
N PHE A 179 -11.85 12.04 -5.20
CA PHE A 179 -12.52 11.41 -4.06
C PHE A 179 -11.64 10.36 -3.36
N PHE A 180 -11.07 9.42 -4.11
CA PHE A 180 -10.18 8.40 -3.53
C PHE A 180 -8.83 8.97 -3.10
N PHE A 181 -8.35 10.03 -3.75
CA PHE A 181 -7.18 10.78 -3.31
C PHE A 181 -7.44 11.42 -1.94
N PHE A 182 -8.60 12.07 -1.75
CA PHE A 182 -9.01 12.59 -0.44
C PHE A 182 -9.03 11.49 0.63
N ILE A 183 -9.68 10.35 0.37
CA ILE A 183 -9.70 9.21 1.30
C ILE A 183 -8.27 8.72 1.60
N GLY A 184 -7.43 8.61 0.58
CA GLY A 184 -6.04 8.18 0.73
C GLY A 184 -5.22 9.14 1.60
N CYS A 185 -5.44 10.46 1.50
CA CYS A 185 -4.74 11.42 2.35
C CYS A 185 -5.03 11.22 3.86
N TRP A 186 -6.17 10.62 4.22
CA TRP A 186 -6.46 10.19 5.60
C TRP A 186 -5.75 8.89 6.00
N SER A 187 -5.28 8.10 5.02
CA SER A 187 -4.54 6.85 5.24
C SER A 187 -3.06 7.13 5.51
N LYS A 188 -2.39 7.87 4.61
CA LYS A 188 -0.96 8.17 4.72
C LYS A 188 -0.60 9.43 3.93
N GLU A 189 0.32 10.23 4.47
CA GLU A 189 0.80 11.47 3.84
C GLU A 189 1.52 11.25 2.50
N THR A 190 2.11 10.07 2.28
CA THR A 190 2.78 9.68 1.03
C THR A 190 1.83 9.60 -0.16
N MET A 191 0.51 9.67 0.03
CA MET A 191 -0.44 9.79 -1.08
C MET A 191 -0.19 11.04 -1.93
N ILE A 192 0.49 12.07 -1.40
CA ILE A 192 0.97 13.23 -2.17
C ILE A 192 1.79 12.83 -3.41
N LEU A 193 2.42 11.64 -3.41
CA LEU A 193 3.17 11.14 -4.56
C LEU A 193 2.28 10.93 -5.81
N LEU A 194 0.97 10.73 -5.66
CA LEU A 194 0.06 10.72 -6.81
C LEU A 194 -0.02 12.09 -7.50
N ILE A 195 0.15 13.19 -6.76
CA ILE A 195 0.26 14.53 -7.36
C ILE A 195 1.51 14.60 -8.25
N MET A 196 2.62 14.01 -7.80
CA MET A 196 3.86 13.94 -8.58
C MET A 196 3.66 13.13 -9.87
N VAL A 197 3.02 11.96 -9.79
CA VAL A 197 2.67 11.17 -10.99
C VAL A 197 1.82 12.01 -11.95
N PHE A 198 0.80 12.69 -11.42
CA PHE A 198 -0.07 13.56 -12.22
C PHE A 198 0.70 14.69 -12.90
N VAL A 199 1.62 15.35 -12.19
CA VAL A 199 2.43 16.45 -12.73
C VAL A 199 3.38 15.93 -13.82
N ILE A 200 4.17 14.90 -13.53
CA ILE A 200 5.16 14.40 -14.49
C ILE A 200 4.47 13.89 -15.76
N HIS A 201 3.40 13.12 -15.59
CA HIS A 201 2.73 12.51 -16.73
C HIS A 201 1.75 13.46 -17.42
N PHE A 202 0.75 14.00 -16.72
CA PHE A 202 -0.31 14.76 -17.38
C PHE A 202 -0.01 16.25 -17.54
N TYR A 203 0.76 16.86 -16.63
CA TYR A 203 1.06 18.29 -16.70
C TYR A 203 2.08 18.61 -17.79
N PHE A 204 3.14 17.81 -17.92
CA PHE A 204 4.20 18.06 -18.90
C PHE A 204 4.04 17.32 -20.23
N ASN A 205 3.41 16.13 -20.24
CA ASN A 205 3.58 15.18 -21.34
C ASN A 205 2.30 14.80 -22.12
N THR A 206 1.15 15.45 -21.86
CA THR A 206 -0.11 15.07 -22.52
C THR A 206 -0.90 16.26 -23.09
N GLU A 207 -1.79 15.95 -24.03
CA GLU A 207 -2.74 16.86 -24.70
C GLU A 207 -3.94 17.27 -23.81
N MET A 208 -3.78 17.29 -22.48
CA MET A 208 -4.87 17.71 -21.59
C MET A 208 -5.03 19.23 -21.55
N ASP A 209 -6.29 19.71 -21.56
CA ASP A 209 -6.61 21.14 -21.51
C ASP A 209 -5.94 21.85 -20.32
N ARG A 210 -5.25 22.96 -20.63
CA ARG A 210 -4.43 23.70 -19.65
C ARG A 210 -5.23 24.18 -18.44
N ARG A 211 -6.50 24.58 -18.61
CA ARG A 211 -7.34 25.06 -17.50
C ARG A 211 -7.73 23.88 -16.61
N LEU A 212 -8.12 22.76 -17.20
CA LEU A 212 -8.42 21.53 -16.46
C LEU A 212 -7.21 21.06 -15.64
N ARG A 213 -5.99 21.05 -16.22
CA ARG A 213 -4.77 20.64 -15.48
C ARG A 213 -4.53 21.47 -14.23
N LYS A 214 -4.63 22.79 -14.36
CA LYS A 214 -4.44 23.72 -13.23
C LYS A 214 -5.51 23.53 -12.16
N LYS A 215 -6.77 23.35 -12.56
CA LYS A 215 -7.88 23.07 -11.64
C LYS A 215 -7.64 21.77 -10.86
N LEU A 216 -7.25 20.69 -11.55
CA LEU A 216 -6.98 19.39 -10.92
C LEU A 216 -5.75 19.44 -10.00
N LEU A 217 -4.69 20.13 -10.39
CA LEU A 217 -3.53 20.31 -9.53
C LEU A 217 -3.88 21.12 -8.27
N ALA A 218 -4.60 22.23 -8.44
CA ALA A 218 -5.07 23.05 -7.32
C ALA A 218 -5.99 22.25 -6.39
N ALA A 219 -6.90 21.44 -6.93
CA ALA A 219 -7.78 20.58 -6.15
C ALA A 219 -7.02 19.53 -5.34
N GLN A 220 -6.04 18.85 -5.95
CA GLN A 220 -5.19 17.88 -5.25
C GLN A 220 -4.38 18.53 -4.12
N ILE A 221 -3.74 19.66 -4.39
CA ILE A 221 -2.97 20.41 -3.37
C ILE A 221 -3.90 20.88 -2.25
N GLY A 222 -5.06 21.43 -2.59
CA GLY A 222 -6.07 21.87 -1.63
C GLY A 222 -6.53 20.73 -0.73
N ILE A 223 -6.89 19.57 -1.31
CA ILE A 223 -7.26 18.36 -0.56
C ILE A 223 -6.16 17.95 0.40
N PHE A 224 -4.93 17.82 -0.08
CA PHE A 224 -3.80 17.38 0.75
C PHE A 224 -3.56 18.33 1.92
N ILE A 225 -3.48 19.64 1.65
CA ILE A 225 -3.25 20.67 2.67
C ILE A 225 -4.40 20.67 3.69
N SER A 226 -5.66 20.61 3.24
CA SER A 226 -6.81 20.58 4.14
C SER A 226 -6.79 19.38 5.07
N VAL A 227 -6.56 18.17 4.55
CA VAL A 227 -6.49 16.95 5.37
C VAL A 227 -5.33 17.05 6.36
N LYS A 228 -4.15 17.51 5.92
CA LYS A 228 -2.98 17.67 6.81
C LYS A 228 -3.24 18.70 7.92
N ILE A 229 -3.79 19.86 7.61
CA ILE A 229 -4.13 20.89 8.61
C ILE A 229 -5.13 20.34 9.63
N ILE A 230 -6.17 19.64 9.18
CA ILE A 230 -7.16 19.05 10.09
C ILE A 230 -6.50 18.06 11.04
N LEU A 231 -5.67 17.14 10.52
CA LEU A 231 -4.97 16.14 11.33
C LEU A 231 -3.98 16.79 12.33
N GLU A 232 -3.24 17.81 11.90
CA GLU A 232 -2.33 18.56 12.77
C GLU A 232 -3.07 19.28 13.91
N ILE A 233 -4.24 19.88 13.64
CA ILE A 233 -5.06 20.54 14.66
C ILE A 233 -5.62 19.50 15.65
N VAL A 234 -6.21 18.41 15.13
CA VAL A 234 -6.86 17.38 15.97
C VAL A 234 -5.86 16.69 16.90
N PHE A 235 -4.65 16.42 16.42
CA PHE A 235 -3.62 15.70 17.19
C PHE A 235 -2.45 16.60 17.62
N TYR A 236 -2.69 17.91 17.75
CA TYR A 236 -1.63 18.86 18.14
C TYR A 236 -0.95 18.47 19.45
N GLN A 237 -1.74 17.96 20.42
CA GLN A 237 -1.28 17.58 21.76
C GLN A 237 -0.61 16.20 21.83
N ASN A 238 -0.66 15.39 20.77
CA ASN A 238 -0.01 14.09 20.77
C ASN A 238 1.52 14.25 20.80
N PRO A 239 2.23 13.37 21.54
CA PRO A 239 3.69 13.42 21.64
C PRO A 239 4.35 13.07 20.30
N GLY A 240 5.64 13.36 20.18
CA GLY A 240 6.45 13.04 18.99
C GLY A 240 6.81 14.27 18.16
N GLY A 241 7.92 14.15 17.43
CA GLY A 241 8.37 15.18 16.50
C GLY A 241 7.63 15.13 15.16
N LEU A 242 7.75 16.20 14.38
CA LEU A 242 7.33 16.18 12.97
C LEU A 242 8.24 15.27 12.13
N ILE A 243 9.53 15.19 12.52
CA ILE A 243 10.59 14.56 11.76
C ILE A 243 11.57 13.93 12.73
N GLU A 244 11.95 12.67 12.50
CA GLU A 244 13.09 12.02 13.11
C GLU A 244 14.19 11.88 12.07
N PHE A 245 15.44 12.22 12.40
CA PHE A 245 16.54 12.19 11.44
C PHE A 245 17.39 10.93 11.61
N HIS A 246 17.41 10.08 10.59
CA HIS A 246 18.00 8.73 10.60
C HIS A 246 19.19 8.56 9.64
N PHE A 247 19.67 9.64 9.00
CA PHE A 247 20.74 9.58 7.99
C PHE A 247 22.01 8.88 8.49
N ILE A 248 22.53 9.29 9.66
CA ILE A 248 23.75 8.72 10.22
C ILE A 248 23.56 7.22 10.50
N HIS A 249 22.38 6.83 11.01
CA HIS A 249 22.06 5.43 11.25
C HIS A 249 22.07 4.63 9.94
N ASN A 250 21.41 5.14 8.88
CA ASN A 250 21.36 4.47 7.57
C ASN A 250 22.74 4.29 6.91
N ILE A 251 23.68 5.21 7.13
CA ILE A 251 25.06 5.10 6.61
C ILE A 251 25.93 4.18 7.46
N LEU A 252 25.89 4.30 8.79
CA LEU A 252 26.77 3.56 9.70
C LEU A 252 26.30 2.11 9.92
N PHE A 253 25.00 1.88 10.02
CA PHE A 253 24.41 0.54 10.18
C PHE A 253 24.07 -0.08 8.84
N GLY A 254 24.83 0.28 7.78
CA GLY A 254 24.75 -0.34 6.47
C GLY A 254 24.57 -1.84 6.61
N TYR A 255 23.35 -2.30 6.33
CA TYR A 255 22.90 -3.64 6.67
C TYR A 255 23.88 -4.66 6.08
N HIS A 256 24.13 -5.75 6.80
CA HIS A 256 24.84 -6.91 6.27
C HIS A 256 23.91 -7.59 5.26
N TYR A 257 23.78 -6.98 4.07
CA TYR A 257 23.01 -7.56 2.99
C TYR A 257 23.71 -8.83 2.55
N TYR A 258 23.00 -9.96 2.68
CA TYR A 258 23.44 -11.20 2.08
C TYR A 258 23.63 -10.99 0.58
N LEU A 259 24.63 -11.66 0.02
CA LEU A 259 24.92 -11.64 -1.42
C LEU A 259 23.65 -11.91 -2.25
N THR A 260 22.77 -12.79 -1.76
CA THR A 260 21.47 -13.12 -2.37
C THR A 260 20.54 -11.90 -2.50
N THR A 261 20.49 -11.02 -1.50
CA THR A 261 19.69 -9.78 -1.55
C THR A 261 20.24 -8.84 -2.61
N PHE A 262 21.57 -8.66 -2.65
CA PHE A 262 22.22 -7.82 -3.65
C PHE A 262 21.99 -8.33 -5.08
N LEU A 263 22.15 -9.64 -5.30
CA LEU A 263 21.85 -10.27 -6.58
C LEU A 263 20.37 -10.11 -6.97
N SER A 264 19.45 -10.20 -6.01
CA SER A 264 18.02 -9.99 -6.26
C SER A 264 17.74 -8.55 -6.72
N TRP A 265 18.39 -7.55 -6.13
CA TRP A 265 18.29 -6.16 -6.58
C TRP A 265 18.86 -5.94 -7.98
N ILE A 266 19.99 -6.58 -8.31
CA ILE A 266 20.55 -6.52 -9.67
C ILE A 266 19.56 -7.13 -10.68
N VAL A 267 19.04 -8.33 -10.40
CA VAL A 267 18.05 -8.98 -11.28
C VAL A 267 16.82 -8.10 -11.44
N LEU A 268 16.32 -7.51 -10.35
CA LEU A 268 15.18 -6.60 -10.39
C LEU A 268 15.50 -5.36 -11.25
N ALA A 269 16.68 -4.75 -11.09
CA ALA A 269 17.10 -3.59 -11.88
C ALA A 269 17.22 -3.94 -13.37
N LEU A 270 17.82 -5.10 -13.70
CA LEU A 270 17.91 -5.59 -15.07
C LEU A 270 16.51 -5.78 -15.68
N LEU A 271 15.59 -6.43 -14.96
CA LEU A 271 14.20 -6.57 -15.42
C LEU A 271 13.49 -5.21 -15.52
N LEU A 272 13.76 -4.27 -14.60
CA LEU A 272 13.14 -2.96 -14.60
C LEU A 272 13.53 -2.13 -15.82
N PHE A 273 14.81 -2.20 -16.24
CA PHE A 273 15.33 -1.40 -17.36
C PHE A 273 15.43 -2.17 -18.69
N TYR A 274 15.22 -3.49 -18.71
CA TYR A 274 15.19 -4.29 -19.94
C TYR A 274 14.10 -3.79 -20.89
N LYS A 275 14.47 -3.45 -22.12
CA LYS A 275 13.59 -2.86 -23.15
C LYS A 275 12.85 -1.60 -22.69
N TRP A 276 13.50 -0.73 -21.92
CA TRP A 276 12.92 0.49 -21.35
C TRP A 276 12.11 1.35 -22.34
N LYS A 277 12.59 1.49 -23.59
CA LYS A 277 11.92 2.30 -24.62
C LYS A 277 10.53 1.75 -24.96
N GLU A 278 10.36 0.44 -24.91
CA GLU A 278 9.11 -0.27 -25.20
C GLU A 278 8.13 -0.25 -24.01
N LYS A 279 8.47 0.27 -22.83
CA LYS A 279 7.56 0.27 -21.67
C LYS A 279 6.57 1.44 -21.69
N PRO A 280 5.36 1.30 -21.09
CA PRO A 280 4.35 2.36 -21.05
C PRO A 280 4.90 3.65 -20.43
N ALA A 281 4.68 4.79 -21.09
CA ALA A 281 5.14 6.10 -20.62
C ALA A 281 4.59 6.45 -19.23
N PHE A 282 3.34 6.07 -18.94
CA PHE A 282 2.74 6.27 -17.63
C PHE A 282 3.55 5.64 -16.49
N LEU A 283 3.91 4.36 -16.58
CA LEU A 283 4.68 3.69 -15.52
C LEU A 283 6.10 4.22 -15.41
N LYS A 284 6.73 4.58 -16.55
CA LYS A 284 8.06 5.23 -16.54
C LYS A 284 8.02 6.55 -15.78
N ASN A 285 6.98 7.34 -16.01
CA ASN A 285 6.76 8.61 -15.31
C ASN A 285 6.42 8.39 -13.83
N ALA A 286 5.61 7.37 -13.52
CA ALA A 286 5.27 7.02 -12.15
C ALA A 286 6.47 6.52 -11.34
N LEU A 287 7.47 5.89 -11.97
CA LEU A 287 8.68 5.41 -11.29
C LEU A 287 9.46 6.53 -10.60
N TRP A 288 9.30 7.78 -11.05
CA TRP A 288 9.95 8.94 -10.43
C TRP A 288 9.53 9.17 -8.97
N ILE A 289 8.40 8.65 -8.50
CA ILE A 289 8.03 8.71 -7.07
C ILE A 289 9.02 7.93 -6.18
N GLY A 290 9.79 7.00 -6.77
CA GLY A 290 10.84 6.28 -6.05
C GLY A 290 11.97 7.19 -5.58
N ALA A 291 12.26 8.29 -6.29
CA ALA A 291 13.30 9.23 -5.91
C ALA A 291 12.99 9.98 -4.59
N PRO A 292 11.85 10.69 -4.43
CA PRO A 292 11.53 11.32 -3.15
C PRO A 292 11.31 10.29 -2.05
N LEU A 293 10.75 9.11 -2.32
CA LEU A 293 10.66 8.04 -1.31
C LEU A 293 12.03 7.61 -0.81
N PHE A 294 12.97 7.38 -1.72
CA PHE A 294 14.34 7.04 -1.34
C PHE A 294 14.98 8.13 -0.49
N VAL A 295 14.84 9.40 -0.87
CA VAL A 295 15.34 10.54 -0.09
C VAL A 295 14.66 10.60 1.28
N LEU A 296 13.34 10.49 1.35
CA LEU A 296 12.59 10.52 2.60
C LEU A 296 12.97 9.36 3.51
N THR A 297 13.10 8.13 3.00
CA THR A 297 13.54 6.98 3.81
C THR A 297 14.99 7.12 4.24
N LEU A 298 15.88 7.65 3.39
CA LEU A 298 17.29 7.86 3.73
C LEU A 298 17.45 8.83 4.91
N PHE A 299 16.64 9.89 4.97
CA PHE A 299 16.77 10.92 6.01
C PHE A 299 15.80 10.74 7.17
N LEU A 300 14.58 10.26 6.93
CA LEU A 300 13.45 10.30 7.88
C LEU A 300 12.89 8.92 8.23
N GLY A 301 13.42 7.86 7.63
CA GLY A 301 13.04 6.48 7.90
C GLY A 301 14.25 5.57 7.95
N PHE A 302 14.01 4.29 7.77
CA PHE A 302 15.03 3.27 7.82
C PHE A 302 15.12 2.57 6.47
N LEU A 303 16.30 2.53 5.83
CA LEU A 303 16.45 1.92 4.50
C LEU A 303 16.10 0.43 4.46
N TYR A 304 16.16 -0.25 5.60
CA TYR A 304 15.77 -1.66 5.73
C TYR A 304 14.25 -1.87 5.88
N GLU A 305 13.48 -0.80 6.13
CA GLU A 305 12.03 -0.83 6.16
C GLU A 305 11.47 -0.79 4.72
N ILE A 306 11.54 -1.93 4.03
CA ILE A 306 11.09 -2.07 2.63
C ILE A 306 9.65 -1.56 2.41
N ARG A 307 8.81 -1.59 3.45
CA ARG A 307 7.45 -1.02 3.47
C ARG A 307 7.35 0.45 3.04
N ASP A 308 8.40 1.24 3.20
CA ASP A 308 8.40 2.65 2.80
C ASP A 308 8.32 2.82 1.29
N TYR A 309 8.63 1.76 0.54
CA TYR A 309 8.56 1.72 -0.91
C TYR A 309 7.27 1.05 -1.42
N GLY A 310 6.29 0.80 -0.54
CA GLY A 310 5.04 0.12 -0.90
C GLY A 310 4.29 0.80 -2.05
N GLU A 311 4.27 2.13 -2.08
CA GLU A 311 3.58 2.91 -3.12
C GLU A 311 4.25 2.78 -4.51
N VAL A 312 5.54 2.46 -4.56
CA VAL A 312 6.29 2.18 -5.80
C VAL A 312 6.09 0.74 -6.29
N TYR A 313 5.69 -0.17 -5.40
CA TYR A 313 5.49 -1.59 -5.69
C TYR A 313 4.64 -1.88 -6.94
N PRO A 314 3.40 -1.35 -7.10
CA PRO A 314 2.61 -1.61 -8.30
C PRO A 314 3.30 -1.10 -9.58
N VAL A 315 4.07 -0.02 -9.50
CA VAL A 315 4.83 0.52 -10.64
C VAL A 315 5.96 -0.43 -11.03
N LEU A 316 6.71 -0.95 -10.06
CA LEU A 316 7.80 -1.90 -10.31
C LEU A 316 7.28 -3.19 -10.93
N ILE A 317 6.25 -3.81 -10.35
CA ILE A 317 5.68 -5.05 -10.90
C ILE A 317 5.10 -4.81 -12.29
N GLY A 318 4.42 -3.68 -12.51
CA GLY A 318 3.90 -3.31 -13.82
C GLY A 318 5.01 -3.17 -14.87
N LEU A 319 6.16 -2.59 -14.53
CA LEU A 319 7.29 -2.45 -15.44
C LEU A 319 8.00 -3.79 -15.67
N THR A 320 8.22 -4.60 -14.63
CA THR A 320 8.90 -5.90 -14.77
C THR A 320 8.06 -6.92 -15.53
N ALA A 321 6.73 -6.83 -15.43
CA ALA A 321 5.80 -7.67 -16.21
C ALA A 321 6.07 -7.60 -17.72
N HIS A 322 6.29 -6.42 -18.27
CA HIS A 322 6.65 -6.26 -19.70
C HIS A 322 7.95 -7.02 -20.04
N SER A 323 8.97 -6.91 -19.20
CA SER A 323 10.26 -7.55 -19.44
C SER A 323 10.18 -9.07 -19.32
N VAL A 324 9.44 -9.58 -18.34
CA VAL A 324 9.16 -11.01 -18.20
C VAL A 324 8.40 -11.54 -19.42
N ALA A 325 7.37 -10.82 -19.89
CA ALA A 325 6.63 -11.21 -21.09
C ALA A 325 7.55 -11.30 -22.32
N ALA A 326 8.41 -10.31 -22.53
CA ALA A 326 9.36 -10.28 -23.63
C ALA A 326 10.36 -11.45 -23.57
N ILE A 327 10.89 -11.79 -22.39
CA ILE A 327 11.80 -12.93 -22.20
C ILE A 327 11.10 -14.26 -22.49
N LEU A 328 9.82 -14.38 -22.11
CA LEU A 328 9.01 -15.58 -22.34
C LEU A 328 8.35 -15.63 -23.72
N ASN A 329 8.61 -14.66 -24.60
CA ASN A 329 7.96 -14.50 -25.91
C ASN A 329 6.41 -14.45 -25.82
N ILE A 330 5.87 -13.86 -24.76
CA ILE A 330 4.43 -13.65 -24.57
C ILE A 330 4.07 -12.25 -25.09
N PRO A 331 3.05 -12.10 -25.95
CA PRO A 331 2.57 -10.79 -26.39
C PRO A 331 2.14 -9.92 -25.21
N CYS A 332 2.80 -8.77 -25.05
CA CYS A 332 2.50 -7.78 -24.02
C CYS A 332 2.90 -6.39 -24.54
N LEU A 333 2.03 -5.81 -25.36
CA LEU A 333 2.29 -4.52 -26.00
C LEU A 333 1.71 -3.40 -25.12
N PRO A 334 2.42 -2.29 -24.89
CA PRO A 334 1.83 -1.12 -24.25
C PRO A 334 0.66 -0.60 -25.08
N LYS A 335 -0.42 -0.17 -24.41
CA LYS A 335 -1.49 0.56 -25.08
C LYS A 335 -1.04 1.99 -25.38
N GLU A 336 -1.13 2.38 -26.63
CA GLU A 336 -0.81 3.73 -27.08
C GLU A 336 -1.84 4.74 -26.52
N ASN A 337 -1.40 5.98 -26.26
CA ASN A 337 -2.20 7.12 -25.79
C ASN A 337 -2.59 7.16 -24.30
N ILE A 338 -1.89 6.41 -23.44
CA ILE A 338 -2.09 6.47 -21.99
C ILE A 338 -1.18 7.46 -21.30
#